data_AF-A0A1A8XT35-F1
#
_entry.id   AF-A0A1A8XT35-F1
#
_cell.length_a   1.000
_cell.length_b   1.000
_cell.length_c   1.000
_cell.angle_alpha   90.00
_cell.angle_beta   90.00
_cell.angle_gamma   90.00
#
_symmetry.space_group_name_H-M   'P 1'
#
loop_
_entity.id
_entity.type
_entity.pdbx_description
1 polymer ?
#
loop_
_entity_poly.entity_id
_entity_poly.type
_entity_poly.pdbx_seq_one_letter_code
_entity_poly.pdbx_strand_id
1 'polypeptide(L)'
;MTETDRSRKSGVALEKTYRFLLWLIPAVEKFPRSQKFLLGDRMQTLALDVQESLIEATYSRTPTPHLLACNLRLEKLRFLFRLAMDLHYLDLARYEFAARAIDEIGRLVGGWLKANRAPAA
;
A
#
# COMPACT_ATOMS: atom_id res chain seq x y z
N MET A 1 -8.70 8.75 22.15
CA MET A 1 -8.16 9.19 20.85
C MET A 1 -9.24 9.97 20.12
N THR A 2 -9.14 11.31 20.06
CA THR A 2 -10.12 12.20 19.40
C THR A 2 -10.10 12.00 17.88
N GLU A 3 -11.23 12.28 17.22
CA GLU A 3 -11.46 12.13 15.77
C GLU A 3 -10.37 12.84 14.92
N THR A 4 -9.85 13.95 15.45
CA THR A 4 -8.76 14.75 14.87
C THR A 4 -7.40 14.03 14.83
N ASP A 5 -7.04 13.20 15.82
CA ASP A 5 -5.77 12.43 15.82
C ASP A 5 -5.83 11.23 14.86
N ARG A 6 -7.04 10.67 14.67
CA ARG A 6 -7.30 9.63 13.68
C ARG A 6 -7.08 10.20 12.28
N SER A 7 -7.68 11.34 11.97
CA SER A 7 -7.53 12.05 10.69
C SER A 7 -6.06 12.36 10.33
N ARG A 8 -5.23 12.77 11.30
CA ARG A 8 -3.84 13.15 11.03
C ARG A 8 -2.95 11.95 10.67
N LYS A 9 -3.09 10.81 11.37
CA LYS A 9 -2.32 9.58 11.07
C LYS A 9 -2.82 8.87 9.82
N SER A 10 -4.13 8.79 9.64
CA SER A 10 -4.76 8.25 8.44
C SER A 10 -4.39 9.04 7.18
N GLY A 11 -4.36 10.38 7.28
CA GLY A 11 -4.02 11.27 6.18
C GLY A 11 -2.61 11.04 5.62
N VAL A 12 -1.63 10.77 6.48
CA VAL A 12 -0.24 10.49 6.03
C VAL A 12 -0.17 9.18 5.24
N ALA A 13 -0.83 8.11 5.71
CA ALA A 13 -0.85 6.83 5.02
C ALA A 13 -1.56 6.93 3.65
N LEU A 14 -2.67 7.67 3.60
CA LEU A 14 -3.41 7.95 2.37
C LEU A 14 -2.58 8.72 1.35
N GLU A 15 -1.91 9.80 1.76
CA GLU A 15 -1.07 10.61 0.86
C GLU A 15 0.11 9.79 0.34
N LYS A 16 0.78 9.02 1.22
CA LYS A 16 1.90 8.16 0.82
C LYS A 16 1.49 7.09 -0.17
N THR A 17 0.33 6.47 0.04
CA THR A 17 -0.23 5.48 -0.89
C THR A 17 -0.60 6.13 -2.23
N TYR A 18 -1.21 7.32 -2.21
CA TYR A 18 -1.52 8.07 -3.42
C TYR A 18 -0.26 8.43 -4.23
N ARG A 19 0.80 8.89 -3.56
CA ARG A 19 2.11 9.16 -4.20
C ARG A 19 2.73 7.89 -4.77
N PHE A 20 2.60 6.77 -4.07
CA PHE A 20 3.06 5.48 -4.59
C PHE A 20 2.28 5.06 -5.83
N LEU A 21 0.95 5.26 -5.87
CA LEU A 21 0.11 5.00 -7.04
C LEU A 21 0.53 5.85 -8.25
N LEU A 22 0.78 7.14 -8.06
CA LEU A 22 1.27 8.05 -9.11
C LEU A 22 2.59 7.55 -9.74
N TRP A 23 3.44 6.91 -8.94
CA TRP A 23 4.67 6.30 -9.44
C TRP A 23 4.42 4.92 -10.07
N LEU A 24 3.54 4.11 -9.49
CA LEU A 24 3.31 2.72 -9.88
C LEU A 24 2.72 2.59 -11.28
N ILE A 25 1.68 3.37 -11.58
CA ILE A 25 0.94 3.30 -12.84
C ILE A 25 1.89 3.44 -14.05
N PRO A 26 2.72 4.51 -14.16
CA PRO A 26 3.67 4.61 -15.26
C PRO A 26 4.84 3.61 -15.16
N ALA A 27 5.15 3.07 -13.98
CA ALA A 27 6.20 2.06 -13.83
C ALA A 27 5.81 0.71 -14.46
N VAL A 28 4.55 0.27 -14.30
CA VAL A 28 4.06 -0.99 -14.89
C VAL A 28 3.77 -0.87 -16.39
N GLU A 29 3.55 0.34 -16.92
CA GLU A 29 3.46 0.57 -18.37
C GLU A 29 4.74 0.20 -19.13
N LYS A 30 5.87 0.09 -18.43
CA LYS A 30 7.15 -0.33 -19.03
C LYS A 30 7.32 -1.85 -19.10
N PHE A 31 6.36 -2.63 -18.59
CA PHE A 31 6.44 -4.09 -18.62
C PHE A 31 6.25 -4.63 -20.05
N PRO A 32 6.75 -5.85 -20.34
CA PRO A 32 6.44 -6.52 -21.60
C PRO A 32 4.93 -6.62 -21.84
N ARG A 33 4.50 -6.45 -23.09
CA ARG A 33 3.07 -6.41 -23.46
C ARG A 33 2.27 -7.61 -22.95
N SER A 34 2.87 -8.81 -22.96
CA SER A 34 2.25 -10.05 -22.45
C SER A 34 2.00 -10.05 -20.94
N GLN A 35 2.73 -9.22 -20.18
CA GLN A 35 2.68 -9.19 -18.72
C GLN A 35 1.99 -7.95 -18.16
N LYS A 36 1.75 -6.93 -18.99
CA LYS A 36 1.00 -5.72 -18.58
C LYS A 36 -0.39 -6.07 -18.04
N PHE A 37 -1.15 -6.88 -18.77
CA PHE A 37 -2.53 -7.25 -18.41
C PHE A 37 -2.63 -8.40 -17.39
N LEU A 38 -1.50 -8.99 -17.02
CA LEU A 38 -1.46 -10.06 -16.01
C LEU A 38 -0.84 -9.51 -14.71
N LEU A 39 0.45 -9.23 -14.74
CA LEU A 39 1.20 -8.77 -13.57
C LEU A 39 0.96 -7.28 -13.30
N GLY A 40 1.02 -6.45 -14.34
CA GLY A 40 0.84 -5.00 -14.20
C GLY A 40 -0.56 -4.63 -13.69
N ASP A 41 -1.60 -5.26 -14.24
CA ASP A 41 -2.99 -5.09 -13.78
C ASP A 41 -3.14 -5.54 -12.33
N ARG A 42 -2.67 -6.75 -12.00
CA ARG A 42 -2.74 -7.28 -10.63
C ARG A 42 -2.04 -6.38 -9.60
N MET A 43 -0.90 -5.79 -9.94
CA MET A 43 -0.19 -4.85 -9.07
C MET A 43 -0.95 -3.54 -8.90
N GLN A 44 -1.52 -2.99 -9.97
CA GLN A 44 -2.34 -1.77 -9.90
C GLN A 44 -3.61 -1.98 -9.07
N THR A 45 -4.35 -3.08 -9.31
CA THR A 45 -5.53 -3.42 -8.51
C THR A 45 -5.19 -3.52 -7.03
N LEU A 46 -4.12 -4.25 -6.68
CA LEU A 46 -3.72 -4.39 -5.28
C LEU A 46 -3.33 -3.05 -4.63
N ALA A 47 -2.69 -2.15 -5.37
CA ALA A 47 -2.32 -0.84 -4.86
C ALA A 47 -3.55 0.08 -4.70
N LEU A 48 -4.51 0.01 -5.62
CA LEU A 48 -5.79 0.72 -5.49
C LEU A 48 -6.59 0.19 -4.30
N ASP A 49 -6.68 -1.12 -4.13
CA ASP A 49 -7.33 -1.73 -2.98
C ASP A 49 -6.67 -1.33 -1.63
N VAL A 50 -5.35 -1.09 -1.61
CA VAL A 50 -4.65 -0.55 -0.43
C VAL A 50 -5.15 0.85 -0.12
N GLN A 51 -5.28 1.71 -1.13
CA GLN A 51 -5.85 3.06 -0.99
C GLN A 51 -7.30 2.99 -0.49
N GLU A 52 -8.13 2.14 -1.10
CA GLU A 52 -9.53 1.95 -0.69
C GLU A 52 -9.63 1.48 0.76
N SER A 53 -8.83 0.48 1.15
CA SER A 53 -8.83 -0.03 2.53
C SER A 53 -8.42 1.04 3.54
N LEU A 54 -7.51 1.95 3.17
CA LEU A 54 -7.14 3.09 4.03
C LEU A 54 -8.27 4.11 4.13
N ILE A 55 -8.99 4.37 3.05
CA ILE A 55 -10.18 5.25 3.05
C ILE A 55 -11.25 4.63 3.95
N GLU A 56 -11.60 3.36 3.74
CA GLU A 56 -12.57 2.64 4.57
C GLU A 56 -12.17 2.63 6.05
N ALA A 57 -10.90 2.35 6.36
CA ALA A 57 -10.40 2.43 7.72
C ALA A 57 -10.55 3.84 8.32
N THR A 58 -10.42 4.89 7.51
CA THR A 58 -10.49 6.28 7.99
C THR A 58 -11.91 6.63 8.44
N TYR A 59 -12.91 6.17 7.70
CA TYR A 59 -14.32 6.48 7.95
C TYR A 59 -15.06 5.38 8.74
N SER A 60 -14.40 4.26 9.05
CA SER A 60 -14.99 3.17 9.83
C SER A 60 -14.84 3.39 11.34
N ARG A 61 -15.92 3.06 12.07
CA ARG A 61 -15.89 2.95 13.54
C ARG A 61 -14.95 1.83 14.01
N THR A 62 -14.83 0.78 13.20
CA THR A 62 -14.00 -0.41 13.43
C THR A 62 -12.95 -0.53 12.33
N PRO A 63 -11.84 0.24 12.39
CA PRO A 63 -10.86 0.28 11.30
C PRO A 63 -10.02 -1.00 11.18
N THR A 64 -9.94 -1.81 12.25
CA THR A 64 -9.04 -2.97 12.34
C THR A 64 -9.15 -3.95 11.15
N PRO A 65 -10.34 -4.39 10.69
CA PRO A 65 -10.44 -5.32 9.57
C PRO A 65 -9.87 -4.74 8.27
N HIS A 66 -10.16 -3.47 7.99
CA HIS A 66 -9.66 -2.76 6.81
C HIS A 66 -8.12 -2.61 6.87
N LEU A 67 -7.56 -2.31 8.04
CA LEU A 67 -6.11 -2.19 8.23
C LEU A 67 -5.39 -3.54 8.10
N LEU A 68 -5.98 -4.64 8.58
CA LEU A 68 -5.42 -5.98 8.38
C LEU A 68 -5.46 -6.38 6.90
N ALA A 69 -6.56 -6.06 6.21
CA ALA A 69 -6.70 -6.30 4.79
C ALA A 69 -5.71 -5.46 3.96
N CYS A 70 -5.50 -4.19 4.35
CA CYS A 70 -4.47 -3.32 3.78
C CYS A 70 -3.07 -3.93 3.95
N ASN A 71 -2.72 -4.38 5.15
CA ASN A 71 -1.43 -5.01 5.43
C ASN A 71 -1.17 -6.26 4.57
N LEU A 72 -2.18 -7.13 4.41
CA LEU A 72 -2.07 -8.31 3.55
C LEU A 72 -1.84 -7.94 2.08
N ARG A 73 -2.47 -6.87 1.59
CA ARG A 73 -2.30 -6.40 0.21
C ARG A 73 -0.92 -5.80 -0.04
N LEU A 74 -0.38 -5.07 0.92
CA LEU A 74 1.01 -4.60 0.89
C LEU A 74 2.01 -5.76 0.82
N GLU A 75 1.76 -6.84 1.57
CA GLU A 75 2.60 -8.04 1.49
C GLU A 75 2.53 -8.69 0.10
N LYS A 76 1.32 -8.83 -0.46
CA LYS A 76 1.14 -9.33 -1.83
C LYS A 76 1.91 -8.46 -2.83
N LEU A 77 1.83 -7.13 -2.72
CA LEU A 77 2.60 -6.22 -3.56
C LEU A 77 4.10 -6.47 -3.43
N ARG A 78 4.64 -6.61 -2.21
CA ARG A 78 6.06 -6.87 -1.99
C ARG A 78 6.56 -8.10 -2.78
N PHE A 79 5.79 -9.19 -2.77
CA PHE A 79 6.13 -10.38 -3.54
C PHE A 79 6.01 -10.18 -5.05
N LEU A 80 5.00 -9.45 -5.54
CA LEU A 80 4.86 -9.15 -6.96
C LEU A 80 5.99 -8.24 -7.49
N PHE A 81 6.45 -7.27 -6.69
CA PHE A 81 7.62 -6.46 -7.05
C PHE A 81 8.91 -7.27 -7.09
N ARG A 82 9.09 -8.21 -6.15
CA ARG A 82 10.22 -9.14 -6.16
C ARG A 82 10.20 -9.99 -7.42
N LEU A 83 9.04 -10.56 -7.76
CA LEU A 83 8.86 -11.33 -8.98
C LEU A 83 9.15 -10.48 -10.23
N ALA A 84 8.65 -9.25 -10.30
CA ALA A 84 8.91 -8.35 -11.42
C ALA A 84 10.41 -7.99 -11.57
N MET A 85 11.15 -7.90 -10.46
CA MET A 85 12.60 -7.72 -10.47
C MET A 85 13.32 -8.99 -10.96
N ASP A 86 12.96 -10.15 -10.42
CA ASP A 86 13.53 -11.46 -10.81
C ASP A 86 13.28 -11.78 -12.30
N LEU A 87 12.17 -11.29 -12.87
CA LEU A 87 11.83 -11.39 -14.29
C LEU A 87 12.45 -10.25 -15.15
N HIS A 88 13.23 -9.36 -14.55
CA HIS A 88 13.87 -8.20 -15.19
C HIS A 88 12.88 -7.18 -15.83
N TYR A 89 11.65 -7.10 -15.32
CA TYR A 89 10.67 -6.07 -15.75
C TYR A 89 10.88 -4.73 -15.03
N LEU A 90 11.58 -4.76 -13.90
CA LEU A 90 12.03 -3.62 -13.13
C LEU A 90 13.54 -3.68 -12.94
N ASP A 91 14.19 -2.51 -12.99
CA ASP A 91 15.57 -2.40 -12.53
C ASP A 91 15.65 -2.31 -11.00
N LEU A 92 16.86 -2.47 -10.47
CA LEU A 92 17.12 -2.44 -9.04
C LEU A 92 16.66 -1.12 -8.40
N ALA A 93 16.88 0.02 -9.05
CA ALA A 93 16.51 1.33 -8.51
C ALA A 93 14.99 1.49 -8.34
N ARG A 94 14.20 1.05 -9.33
CA ARG A 94 12.73 1.05 -9.25
C ARG A 94 12.23 0.05 -8.22
N TYR A 95 12.85 -1.13 -8.14
CA TYR A 95 12.53 -2.11 -7.11
C TYR A 95 12.78 -1.57 -5.70
N GLU A 96 13.93 -0.93 -5.47
CA GLU A 96 14.26 -0.32 -4.17
C GLU A 96 13.29 0.79 -3.80
N PHE A 97 12.92 1.66 -4.75
CA PHE A 97 11.91 2.69 -4.51
C PHE A 97 10.58 2.06 -4.07
N ALA A 98 10.10 1.04 -4.79
CA ALA A 98 8.87 0.35 -4.45
C ALA A 98 8.94 -0.33 -3.08
N ALA A 99 10.03 -1.03 -2.79
CA ALA A 99 10.22 -1.72 -1.51
C ALA A 99 10.20 -0.74 -0.33
N ARG A 100 10.88 0.41 -0.46
CA ARG A 100 10.89 1.47 0.56
C ARG A 100 9.51 2.10 0.75
N ALA A 101 8.80 2.39 -0.34
CA ALA A 101 7.46 2.96 -0.28
C ALA A 101 6.47 1.99 0.41
N ILE A 102 6.49 0.71 0.03
CA ILE A 102 5.63 -0.32 0.63
C ILE A 102 5.96 -0.51 2.12
N ASP A 103 7.24 -0.52 2.49
CA ASP A 103 7.65 -0.58 3.90
C ASP A 103 7.17 0.63 4.70
N GLU A 104 7.33 1.85 4.16
CA GLU A 104 6.87 3.07 4.82
C GLU A 104 5.35 3.05 5.05
N ILE A 105 4.57 2.70 4.02
CA ILE A 105 3.11 2.56 4.14
C ILE A 105 2.75 1.48 5.17
N GLY A 106 3.44 0.33 5.14
CA GLY A 106 3.24 -0.76 6.10
C GLY A 106 3.51 -0.33 7.55
N ARG A 107 4.56 0.46 7.80
CA ARG A 107 4.85 1.01 9.13
C ARG A 107 3.75 1.96 9.62
N LEU A 108 3.19 2.79 8.74
CA LEU A 108 2.07 3.68 9.08
C LEU A 108 0.81 2.87 9.43
N VAL A 109 0.47 1.85 8.63
CA VAL A 109 -0.65 0.93 8.88
C VAL A 109 -0.46 0.19 10.20
N GLY A 110 0.73 -0.35 10.44
CA GLY A 110 1.07 -1.04 11.69
C GLY A 110 1.00 -0.13 12.92
N GLY A 111 1.44 1.13 12.79
CA GLY A 111 1.30 2.14 13.83
C GLY A 111 -0.17 2.43 14.17
N TRP A 112 -1.03 2.52 13.15
CA TRP A 112 -2.46 2.71 13.34
C TRP A 112 -3.13 1.50 13.99
N LEU A 113 -2.78 0.27 13.58
CA LEU A 113 -3.26 -0.96 14.23
C LEU A 113 -2.90 -1.01 15.72
N LYS A 114 -1.67 -0.64 16.08
CA LYS A 114 -1.23 -0.59 17.49
C LYS A 114 -2.00 0.47 18.28
N ALA A 115 -2.18 1.66 17.72
CA ALA A 115 -2.94 2.73 18.36
C ALA A 115 -4.42 2.36 18.59
N ASN A 116 -5.01 1.54 17.70
CA ASN A 116 -6.40 1.10 17.85
C ASN A 116 -6.57 -0.09 18.82
N ARG A 117 -5.48 -0.78 19.20
CA ARG A 117 -5.50 -1.88 20.19
C ARG A 117 -5.21 -1.41 21.62
N ALA A 118 -4.57 -0.27 21.79
CA ALA A 118 -4.34 0.28 23.12
C ALA A 118 -5.70 0.61 23.77
N PRO A 119 -6.03 0.03 24.94
CA PRO A 119 -7.20 0.46 25.67
C PRO A 119 -7.03 1.95 25.99
N ALA A 120 -8.13 2.72 25.86
CA ALA A 120 -8.16 4.07 26.42
C ALA A 120 -7.96 3.92 27.94
N ALA A 121 -6.76 4.22 28.41
CA ALA A 121 -6.47 4.41 29.83
C ALA A 121 -7.16 5.68 30.31
#